data_AF-A0A349M311-F1
#
_entry.id   AF-A0A349M311-F1
#
_cell.length_a   1.000
_cell.length_b   1.000
_cell.length_c   1.000
_cell.angle_alpha   90.00
_cell.angle_beta   90.00
_cell.angle_gamma   90.00
#
_symmetry.space_group_name_H-M   'P 1'
#
loop_
_entity.id
_entity.type
_entity.pdbx_description
1 polymer ?
#
loop_
_entity_poly.entity_id
_entity_poly.type
_entity_poly.pdbx_seq_one_letter_code
_entity_poly.pdbx_strand_id
1 'polypeptide(L)'
;MNLVSFSIKTKGIHNFVRRLWTAFTRFGISHARTQRALHAVVDALRDYNGAPTFFIPAVVLARHPKLIAEIAHCGAEIGIHGYVHNDYRCLSESEQYEQTQQAISVFQRTLIPYEGFRNPYLGWTEESLHVFTSLGFTYDSNDAVFHDIVDLERYPIL
;
A
#
# COMPACT_ATOMS: atom_id res chain seq x y z
N MET A 1 -8.26 11.36 -25.03
CA MET A 1 -9.33 10.34 -25.15
C MET A 1 -10.13 10.33 -23.86
N ASN A 2 -11.45 10.51 -23.89
CA ASN A 2 -12.27 10.57 -22.67
C ASN A 2 -12.40 9.16 -22.05
N LEU A 3 -11.80 8.95 -20.87
CA LEU A 3 -11.77 7.66 -20.16
C LEU A 3 -13.16 7.11 -19.85
N VAL A 4 -14.14 8.00 -19.61
CA VAL A 4 -15.54 7.63 -19.37
C VAL A 4 -16.16 7.06 -20.64
N SER A 5 -16.00 7.76 -21.77
CA SER A 5 -16.50 7.31 -23.07
C SER A 5 -15.85 5.99 -23.49
N PHE A 6 -14.54 5.83 -23.28
CA PHE A 6 -13.82 4.59 -23.55
C PHE A 6 -14.32 3.42 -22.68
N SER A 7 -14.54 3.66 -21.38
CA SER A 7 -15.04 2.63 -20.48
C SER A 7 -16.49 2.22 -20.79
N ILE A 8 -17.36 3.15 -21.17
CA ILE A 8 -18.74 2.85 -21.55
C ILE A 8 -18.75 2.02 -22.84
N LYS A 9 -17.94 2.41 -23.84
CA LYS A 9 -17.85 1.72 -25.13
C LYS A 9 -17.34 0.28 -25.01
N THR A 10 -16.39 0.03 -24.11
CA THR A 10 -15.75 -1.30 -23.97
C THR A 10 -16.48 -2.22 -23.00
N LYS A 11 -17.10 -1.70 -21.94
CA LYS A 11 -17.68 -2.51 -20.85
C LYS A 11 -19.21 -2.48 -20.80
N GLY A 12 -19.84 -1.58 -21.55
CA GLY A 12 -21.28 -1.34 -21.52
C GLY A 12 -21.71 -0.45 -20.35
N ILE A 13 -22.79 0.32 -20.56
CA ILE A 13 -23.25 1.32 -19.61
C ILE A 13 -23.72 0.71 -18.28
N HIS A 14 -24.33 -0.48 -18.30
CA HIS A 14 -24.76 -1.17 -17.09
C HIS A 14 -23.57 -1.53 -16.19
N ASN A 15 -22.51 -2.13 -16.73
CA ASN A 15 -21.31 -2.46 -15.96
C ASN A 15 -20.56 -1.22 -15.49
N PHE A 16 -20.57 -0.15 -16.29
CA PHE A 16 -20.00 1.13 -15.91
C PHE A 16 -20.73 1.72 -14.69
N VAL A 17 -22.06 1.78 -14.72
CA VAL A 17 -22.89 2.25 -13.59
C VAL A 17 -22.72 1.36 -12.36
N ARG A 18 -22.75 0.03 -12.53
CA ARG A 18 -22.50 -0.93 -11.43
C ARG A 18 -21.13 -0.71 -10.78
N ARG A 19 -20.10 -0.42 -11.57
CA ARG A 19 -18.75 -0.11 -11.07
C ARG A 19 -18.70 1.23 -10.33
N LEU A 20 -19.34 2.27 -10.85
CA LEU A 20 -19.46 3.56 -10.14
C LEU A 20 -20.18 3.39 -8.82
N TRP A 21 -21.31 2.66 -8.82
CA TRP A 21 -22.05 2.33 -7.61
C TRP A 21 -21.19 1.54 -6.63
N THR A 22 -20.45 0.54 -7.08
CA THR A 22 -19.54 -0.26 -6.23
C THR A 22 -18.41 0.59 -5.65
N ALA A 23 -17.83 1.49 -6.45
CA ALA A 23 -16.79 2.40 -5.98
C ALA A 23 -17.34 3.35 -4.92
N PHE A 24 -18.52 3.92 -5.17
CA PHE A 24 -19.22 4.79 -4.22
C PHE A 24 -19.58 4.06 -2.92
N THR A 25 -20.19 2.87 -3.00
CA THR A 25 -20.59 2.11 -1.81
C THR A 25 -19.40 1.56 -1.02
N ARG A 26 -18.23 1.38 -1.64
CA ARG A 26 -17.00 0.97 -0.95
C ARG A 26 -16.25 2.15 -0.35
N PHE A 27 -15.91 3.16 -1.16
CA PHE A 27 -15.00 4.23 -0.76
C PHE A 27 -15.69 5.50 -0.29
N GLY A 28 -16.98 5.68 -0.60
CA GLY A 28 -17.71 6.92 -0.31
C GLY A 28 -17.26 8.10 -1.17
N ILE A 29 -17.72 9.29 -0.80
CA ILE A 29 -17.38 10.55 -1.49
C ILE A 29 -16.10 11.18 -0.92
N SER A 30 -15.80 10.95 0.37
CA SER A 30 -14.66 11.53 1.08
C SER A 30 -13.76 10.46 1.69
N HIS A 31 -12.54 10.86 2.06
CA HIS A 31 -11.57 9.99 2.74
C HIS A 31 -11.97 9.64 4.19
N ALA A 32 -13.08 10.20 4.71
CA ALA A 32 -13.51 10.00 6.10
C ALA A 32 -13.79 8.52 6.44
N ARG A 33 -14.30 7.73 5.49
CA ARG A 33 -14.51 6.29 5.71
C ARG A 33 -13.17 5.56 5.84
N THR A 34 -12.21 5.85 4.95
CA THR A 34 -10.86 5.26 5.00
C THR A 34 -10.16 5.65 6.30
N GLN A 35 -10.24 6.92 6.70
CA GLN A 35 -9.71 7.38 7.99
C GLN A 35 -10.28 6.56 9.15
N ARG A 36 -11.61 6.44 9.26
CA ARG A 36 -12.24 5.62 10.31
C ARG A 36 -11.79 4.15 10.28
N ALA A 37 -11.61 3.58 9.08
CA ALA A 37 -11.13 2.21 8.94
C ALA A 37 -9.69 2.05 9.44
N LEU A 38 -8.79 3.00 9.12
CA LEU A 38 -7.41 2.99 9.62
C LEU A 38 -7.37 3.08 11.15
N HIS A 39 -8.12 4.00 11.76
CA HIS A 39 -8.22 4.07 13.22
C HIS A 39 -8.77 2.79 13.83
N ALA A 40 -9.83 2.22 13.25
CA ALA A 40 -10.42 0.99 13.76
C ALA A 40 -9.41 -0.18 13.76
N VAL A 41 -8.53 -0.28 12.75
CA VAL A 41 -7.45 -1.28 12.72
C VAL A 41 -6.45 -1.04 13.85
N VAL A 42 -5.99 0.20 14.03
CA VAL A 42 -5.04 0.53 15.10
C VAL A 42 -5.64 0.27 16.49
N ASP A 43 -6.88 0.70 16.71
CA ASP A 43 -7.57 0.51 17.99
C ASP A 43 -7.83 -0.97 18.28
N ALA A 44 -8.23 -1.76 17.28
CA ALA A 44 -8.46 -3.20 17.45
C ALA A 44 -7.18 -3.98 17.82
N LEU A 45 -6.01 -3.53 17.38
CA LEU A 45 -4.73 -4.15 17.73
C LEU A 45 -4.19 -3.70 19.09
N ARG A 46 -4.60 -2.52 19.56
CA ARG A 46 -4.15 -1.95 20.84
C ARG A 46 -4.46 -2.85 22.03
N ASP A 47 -5.65 -3.48 22.04
CA ASP A 47 -6.06 -4.40 23.10
C ASP A 47 -5.15 -5.63 23.21
N TYR A 48 -4.43 -5.96 22.14
CA TYR A 48 -3.46 -7.06 22.06
C TYR A 48 -2.01 -6.58 22.18
N ASN A 49 -1.80 -5.33 22.58
CA ASN A 49 -0.48 -4.69 22.66
C ASN A 49 0.28 -4.74 21.31
N GLY A 50 -0.48 -4.74 20.20
CA GLY A 50 0.02 -4.80 18.83
C GLY A 50 -0.09 -3.45 18.12
N ALA A 51 0.73 -3.28 17.09
CA ALA A 51 0.72 -2.13 16.20
C ALA A 51 0.76 -2.60 14.73
N PRO A 52 -0.05 -2.02 13.84
CA PRO A 52 -0.01 -2.36 12.42
C PRO A 52 1.13 -1.62 11.71
N THR A 53 1.63 -2.23 10.63
CA THR A 53 2.43 -1.53 9.61
C THR A 53 1.56 -1.26 8.38
N PHE A 54 1.50 -0.01 7.94
CA PHE A 54 0.83 0.39 6.71
C PHE A 54 1.85 0.78 5.64
N PHE A 55 1.91 -0.02 4.56
CA PHE A 55 2.68 0.34 3.37
C PHE A 55 1.86 1.28 2.49
N ILE A 56 2.34 2.51 2.29
CA ILE A 56 1.57 3.56 1.62
C ILE A 56 2.34 4.10 0.39
N PRO A 57 1.72 4.21 -0.79
CA PRO A 57 2.36 4.87 -1.92
C PRO A 57 2.64 6.34 -1.61
N ALA A 58 3.82 6.82 -1.96
CA ALA A 58 4.24 8.18 -1.59
C ALA A 58 3.31 9.27 -2.14
N VAL A 59 2.70 9.08 -3.32
CA VAL A 59 1.68 10.03 -3.82
C VAL A 59 0.41 10.10 -2.98
N VAL A 60 0.08 9.04 -2.23
CA VAL A 60 -1.02 9.05 -1.26
C VAL A 60 -0.61 9.83 -0.01
N LEU A 61 0.62 9.62 0.47
CA LEU A 61 1.21 10.41 1.55
C LEU A 61 1.23 11.92 1.24
N ALA A 62 1.68 12.29 0.05
CA ALA A 62 1.69 13.69 -0.39
C ALA A 62 0.29 14.32 -0.41
N ARG A 63 -0.76 13.55 -0.70
CA ARG A 63 -2.15 14.03 -0.73
C ARG A 63 -2.80 14.10 0.65
N HIS A 64 -2.39 13.24 1.58
CA HIS A 64 -3.00 13.09 2.90
C HIS A 64 -1.97 13.10 4.05
N PRO A 65 -1.05 14.07 4.11
CA PRO A 65 0.06 14.04 5.06
C PRO A 65 -0.42 14.09 6.52
N LYS A 66 -1.46 14.89 6.81
CA LYS A 66 -2.02 15.03 8.17
C LYS A 66 -2.61 13.73 8.69
N LEU A 67 -3.39 13.04 7.85
CA LEU A 67 -4.02 11.77 8.22
C LEU A 67 -2.97 10.70 8.49
N ILE A 68 -1.95 10.59 7.63
CA ILE A 68 -0.92 9.56 7.80
C ILE A 68 -0.04 9.85 9.01
N ALA A 69 0.27 11.13 9.27
CA ALA A 69 0.94 11.55 10.50
C ALA A 69 0.13 11.20 11.75
N GLU A 70 -1.19 11.41 11.72
CA GLU A 70 -2.10 11.03 12.80
C GLU A 70 -2.07 9.51 13.05
N ILE A 71 -2.17 8.70 11.99
CA ILE A 71 -2.10 7.23 12.09
C ILE A 71 -0.74 6.76 12.63
N ALA A 72 0.36 7.37 12.18
CA ALA A 72 1.68 7.09 12.72
C ALA A 72 1.77 7.44 14.22
N HIS A 73 1.21 8.57 14.62
CA HIS A 73 1.15 8.99 16.03
C HIS A 73 0.32 8.03 16.91
N CYS A 74 -0.68 7.36 16.34
CA CYS A 74 -1.43 6.32 17.04
C CYS A 74 -0.64 5.01 17.25
N GLY A 75 0.62 4.94 16.80
CA GLY A 75 1.54 3.84 17.02
C GLY A 75 1.77 2.95 15.78
N ALA A 76 1.16 3.26 14.64
CA ALA A 76 1.37 2.48 13.42
C ALA A 76 2.71 2.80 12.76
N GLU A 77 3.39 1.77 12.26
CA GLU A 77 4.55 1.96 11.39
C GLU A 77 4.07 2.33 9.98
N ILE A 78 4.76 3.26 9.31
CA ILE A 78 4.48 3.62 7.91
C ILE A 78 5.65 3.17 7.04
N GLY A 79 5.40 2.19 6.18
CA GLY A 79 6.36 1.70 5.18
C GLY A 79 6.13 2.32 3.81
N ILE A 80 7.15 2.30 2.96
CA ILE A 80 7.06 2.81 1.59
C ILE A 80 6.46 1.72 0.66
N HIS A 81 5.44 2.10 -0.12
CA HIS A 81 4.82 1.21 -1.13
C HIS A 81 5.02 1.72 -2.56
N GLY A 82 6.27 2.10 -2.88
CA GLY A 82 6.63 2.82 -4.10
C GLY A 82 6.16 4.28 -4.13
N TYR A 83 6.58 5.02 -5.16
CA TYR A 83 6.11 6.39 -5.37
C TYR A 83 4.64 6.40 -5.84
N VAL A 84 4.36 5.59 -6.86
CA VAL A 84 3.02 5.24 -7.34
C VAL A 84 2.86 3.71 -7.30
N HIS A 85 1.65 3.21 -7.49
CA HIS A 85 1.35 1.78 -7.45
C HIS A 85 1.57 1.10 -8.82
N ASN A 86 2.83 1.05 -9.28
CA ASN A 86 3.27 0.37 -10.50
C ASN A 86 4.14 -0.86 -10.18
N ASP A 87 4.22 -1.79 -11.13
CA ASP A 87 5.01 -3.02 -10.98
C ASP A 87 6.50 -2.73 -11.24
N TYR A 88 7.35 -2.99 -10.25
CA TYR A 88 8.80 -2.71 -10.36
C TYR A 88 9.51 -3.70 -11.27
N ARG A 89 8.92 -4.87 -11.56
CA ARG A 89 9.44 -5.81 -12.56
C ARG A 89 9.43 -5.25 -13.98
N CYS A 90 8.63 -4.20 -14.21
CA CYS A 90 8.56 -3.51 -15.49
C CYS A 90 9.52 -2.31 -15.58
N LEU A 91 10.35 -2.09 -14.58
CA LEU A 91 11.30 -0.98 -14.49
C LEU A 91 12.72 -1.51 -14.56
N SER A 92 13.60 -0.78 -15.25
CA SER A 92 15.04 -0.94 -15.13
C SER A 92 15.53 -0.60 -13.71
N GLU A 93 16.70 -1.10 -13.31
CA GLU A 93 17.32 -0.79 -12.01
C GLU A 93 17.43 0.72 -11.77
N SER A 94 17.81 1.51 -12.78
CA SER A 94 17.87 2.96 -12.69
C SER A 94 16.49 3.60 -12.45
N GLU A 95 15.44 3.11 -13.13
CA GLU A 95 14.08 3.61 -12.92
C GLU A 95 13.56 3.24 -11.53
N GLN A 96 13.88 2.04 -11.03
CA GLN A 96 13.56 1.63 -9.66
C GLN A 96 14.27 2.53 -8.65
N TYR A 97 15.54 2.83 -8.84
CA TYR A 97 16.31 3.75 -8.00
C TYR A 97 15.71 5.16 -7.97
N GLU A 98 15.48 5.74 -9.15
CA GLU A 98 14.89 7.08 -9.27
C GLU A 98 13.51 7.17 -8.64
N GLN A 99 12.66 6.17 -8.89
CA GLN A 99 11.31 6.16 -8.34
C GLN A 99 11.31 5.95 -6.82
N THR A 100 12.23 5.13 -6.31
CA THR A 100 12.38 4.92 -4.86
C THR A 100 12.90 6.18 -4.17
N GLN A 101 13.87 6.89 -4.77
CA GLN A 101 14.32 8.19 -4.29
C GLN A 101 13.21 9.23 -4.29
N GLN A 102 12.35 9.25 -5.32
CA GLN A 102 11.18 10.11 -5.34
C GLN A 102 10.24 9.82 -4.17
N ALA A 103 9.98 8.54 -3.88
CA ALA A 103 9.17 8.14 -2.73
C ALA A 103 9.79 8.62 -1.40
N ILE A 104 11.08 8.35 -1.19
CA ILE A 104 11.85 8.81 -0.03
C ILE A 104 11.72 10.32 0.16
N SER A 105 11.86 11.09 -0.92
CA SER A 105 11.77 12.56 -0.87
C SER A 105 10.41 13.06 -0.37
N VAL A 106 9.32 12.32 -0.60
CA VAL A 106 8.01 12.68 -0.03
C VAL A 106 8.02 12.43 1.46
N PHE A 107 8.42 11.23 1.89
CA PHE A 107 8.46 10.84 3.30
C PHE A 107 9.29 11.80 4.13
N GLN A 108 10.49 12.15 3.65
CA GLN A 108 11.38 13.14 4.27
C GLN A 108 10.72 14.52 4.38
N ARG A 109 10.08 15.02 3.30
CA ARG A 109 9.39 16.32 3.32
C ARG A 109 8.20 16.35 4.28
N THR A 110 7.53 15.22 4.47
CA THR A 110 6.41 15.08 5.41
C THR A 110 6.85 14.72 6.82
N LEU A 111 8.15 14.53 7.06
CA LEU A 111 8.73 14.11 8.34
C LEU A 111 8.13 12.80 8.88
N ILE A 112 7.74 11.88 7.99
CA ILE A 112 7.25 10.55 8.36
C ILE A 112 8.43 9.59 8.34
N PRO A 113 8.76 8.93 9.47
CA PRO A 113 9.80 7.92 9.49
C PRO A 113 9.38 6.71 8.65
N TYR A 114 10.36 6.06 8.04
CA TYR A 114 10.18 4.83 7.28
C TYR A 114 11.41 3.96 7.47
N GLU A 115 11.21 2.65 7.59
CA GLU A 115 12.28 1.66 7.68
C GLU A 115 12.13 0.57 6.62
N GLY A 116 10.87 0.23 6.29
CA GLY A 116 10.51 -0.83 5.35
C GLY A 116 10.06 -0.38 3.97
N PHE A 117 10.26 -1.26 2.99
CA PHE A 117 9.68 -1.16 1.66
C PHE A 117 8.83 -2.40 1.32
N ARG A 118 7.71 -2.20 0.64
CA ARG A 118 6.95 -3.28 -0.01
C ARG A 118 6.61 -2.87 -1.44
N ASN A 119 6.97 -3.67 -2.42
CA ASN A 119 6.66 -3.47 -3.82
C ASN A 119 5.15 -3.64 -4.07
N PRO A 120 4.55 -2.77 -4.89
CA PRO A 120 3.24 -3.04 -5.48
C PRO A 120 3.20 -4.41 -6.14
N TYR A 121 2.09 -5.13 -5.95
CA TYR A 121 1.88 -6.48 -6.49
C TYR A 121 2.88 -7.56 -6.01
N LEU A 122 3.70 -7.28 -4.99
CA LEU A 122 4.86 -8.10 -4.64
C LEU A 122 5.81 -8.29 -5.86
N GLY A 123 5.77 -7.34 -6.79
CA GLY A 123 6.55 -7.36 -8.01
C GLY A 123 7.93 -6.78 -7.77
N TRP A 124 8.89 -7.62 -7.41
CA TRP A 124 10.28 -7.23 -7.18
C TRP A 124 11.23 -8.03 -8.08
N THR A 125 12.46 -7.55 -8.23
CA THR A 125 13.58 -8.23 -8.90
C THR A 125 14.83 -8.16 -8.04
N GLU A 126 15.86 -8.96 -8.30
CA GLU A 126 17.13 -8.88 -7.54
C GLU A 126 17.74 -7.46 -7.57
N GLU A 127 17.58 -6.74 -8.67
CA GLU A 127 17.97 -5.33 -8.78
C GLU A 127 17.19 -4.44 -7.81
N SER A 128 15.93 -4.76 -7.50
CA SER A 128 15.16 -4.05 -6.46
C SER A 128 15.88 -4.14 -5.10
N LEU A 129 16.40 -5.31 -4.74
CA LEU A 129 17.11 -5.51 -3.47
C LEU A 129 18.39 -4.69 -3.40
N HIS A 130 19.15 -4.62 -4.50
CA HIS A 130 20.33 -3.75 -4.59
C HIS A 130 19.96 -2.28 -4.39
N VAL A 131 18.90 -1.82 -5.07
CA VAL A 131 18.38 -0.46 -4.93
C VAL A 131 17.98 -0.17 -3.49
N PHE A 132 17.17 -1.02 -2.86
CA PHE A 132 16.69 -0.80 -1.49
C PHE A 132 17.84 -0.78 -0.47
N THR A 133 18.79 -1.71 -0.61
CA THR A 133 19.98 -1.74 0.23
C THR A 133 20.82 -0.47 0.06
N SER A 134 21.04 -0.03 -1.19
CA SER A 134 21.80 1.19 -1.49
C SER A 134 21.16 2.47 -0.95
N LEU A 135 19.83 2.48 -0.81
CA LEU A 135 19.04 3.59 -0.30
C LEU A 135 18.78 3.52 1.21
N GLY A 136 19.32 2.51 1.89
CA GLY A 136 19.33 2.40 3.35
C GLY A 136 18.03 1.91 3.96
N PHE A 137 17.21 1.14 3.24
CA PHE A 137 16.08 0.43 3.85
C PHE A 137 16.58 -0.66 4.79
N THR A 138 15.96 -0.79 5.96
CA THR A 138 16.32 -1.78 6.97
C THR A 138 15.78 -3.16 6.62
N TYR A 139 14.61 -3.19 5.98
CA TYR A 139 13.94 -4.42 5.58
C TYR A 139 13.06 -4.20 4.34
N ASP A 140 12.72 -5.29 3.67
CA ASP A 140 11.65 -5.32 2.69
C ASP A 140 10.62 -6.43 3.02
N SER A 141 9.43 -6.33 2.45
CA SER A 141 8.33 -7.27 2.72
C SER A 141 7.70 -7.78 1.43
N ASN A 142 8.54 -8.29 0.54
CA ASN A 142 8.19 -8.60 -0.85
C ASN A 142 7.96 -10.08 -1.13
N ASP A 143 8.54 -10.96 -0.32
CA ASP A 143 8.38 -12.40 -0.50
C ASP A 143 7.05 -12.91 0.03
N ALA A 144 6.36 -13.66 -0.82
CA ALA A 144 5.19 -14.43 -0.42
C ALA A 144 5.64 -15.76 0.17
N VAL A 145 5.28 -16.01 1.42
CA VAL A 145 5.49 -17.32 2.06
C VAL A 145 4.28 -18.20 1.76
N PHE A 146 4.52 -19.33 1.11
CA PHE A 146 3.51 -20.36 0.93
C PHE A 146 3.55 -21.32 2.12
N HIS A 147 2.40 -21.54 2.73
CA HIS A 147 2.23 -22.52 3.80
C HIS A 147 1.21 -23.56 3.39
N ASP A 148 1.46 -24.82 3.75
CA ASP A 148 0.47 -25.87 3.59
C ASP A 148 -0.81 -25.49 4.32
N ILE A 149 -1.96 -25.82 3.74
CA ILE A 149 -3.23 -25.71 4.44
C ILE A 149 -3.14 -26.67 5.63
N VAL A 150 -3.38 -26.15 6.84
CA VAL A 150 -3.38 -26.97 8.05
C VAL A 150 -4.34 -28.13 7.83
N ASP A 151 -3.79 -29.34 7.84
CA ASP A 151 -4.57 -30.57 7.83
C ASP A 151 -5.38 -30.63 9.12
N LEU A 152 -6.67 -30.33 9.01
CA LEU A 152 -7.59 -30.28 10.15
C LEU A 152 -7.86 -31.68 10.74
N GLU A 153 -7.57 -32.77 10.00
CA GLU A 153 -7.60 -34.12 10.56
C GLU A 153 -6.39 -34.37 11.47
N ARG A 154 -5.23 -33.80 11.11
CA ARG A 154 -3.99 -33.89 11.88
C ARG A 154 -3.92 -32.88 13.04
N TYR A 155 -4.54 -31.71 12.89
CA TYR A 155 -4.57 -30.64 13.88
C TYR A 155 -6.00 -30.12 14.09
N PRO A 156 -6.86 -30.89 14.78
CA PRO A 156 -8.22 -30.45 15.08
C PRO A 156 -8.19 -29.19 15.95
N ILE A 157 -8.96 -28.18 15.54
CA ILE A 157 -9.16 -26.95 16.31
C ILE A 157 -10.07 -27.30 17.50
N LEU A 158 -9.57 -27.08 18.72
CA LEU A 158 -10.27 -27.34 19.99
C LEU A 158 -11.53 -26.46 20.16
#